data_AF-A0A973DQK7-F1
#
_entry.id   AF-A0A973DQK7-F1
#
_cell.length_a   1.000
_cell.length_b   1.000
_cell.length_c   1.000
_cell.angle_alpha   90.00
_cell.angle_beta   90.00
_cell.angle_gamma   90.00
#
_symmetry.space_group_name_H-M   'P 1'
#
loop_
_entity.id
_entity.type
_entity.pdbx_description
1 polymer ?
#
loop_
_entity_poly.entity_id
_entity_poly.type
_entity_poly.pdbx_seq_one_letter_code
_entity_poly.pdbx_strand_id
1 'polypeptide(L)'
;MKYLILSLFFCSHLFASEECVLTEEYKAARKEVYFKAREILEPYHDCKDSMNEAYHWKAVAACTKQGLGKNIGGGCGHLVNYGAFPMEKVDVSHCEIFKIPIEVVQDYRKELKLQIDVQKCKT
;
A
#
# COMPACT_ATOMS: atom_id res chain seq x y z
N MET A 1 19.84 63.51 2.82
CA MET A 1 18.73 62.55 2.96
C MET A 1 18.09 62.11 1.63
N LYS A 2 18.84 62.02 0.50
CA LYS A 2 18.28 61.54 -0.79
C LYS A 2 18.86 60.22 -1.30
N TYR A 3 19.95 59.72 -0.70
CA TYR A 3 20.62 58.49 -1.16
C TYR A 3 20.29 57.23 -0.34
N LEU A 4 19.53 57.36 0.75
CA LEU A 4 19.20 56.24 1.64
C LEU A 4 18.06 55.36 1.12
N ILE A 5 17.20 55.90 0.25
CA ILE A 5 16.02 55.19 -0.29
C ILE A 5 16.41 54.26 -1.46
N LEU A 6 17.53 54.54 -2.14
CA LEU A 6 17.95 53.75 -3.30
C LEU A 6 18.64 52.41 -2.94
N SER A 7 19.14 52.26 -1.70
CA SER A 7 19.82 51.02 -1.28
C SER A 7 18.85 49.90 -0.83
N LEU A 8 17.62 50.23 -0.46
CA LEU A 8 16.62 49.27 0.01
C LEU A 8 15.96 48.47 -1.12
N PHE A 9 15.97 48.98 -2.36
CA PHE A 9 15.39 48.27 -3.51
C PHE A 9 16.30 47.19 -4.10
N PHE A 10 17.60 47.20 -3.80
CA PHE A 10 18.55 46.22 -4.35
C PHE A 10 18.66 44.93 -3.54
N CYS A 11 18.20 44.90 -2.27
CA CYS A 11 18.24 43.69 -1.43
C CYS A 11 17.04 42.76 -1.60
N SER A 12 15.96 43.18 -2.24
CA SER A 12 14.74 42.37 -2.39
C SER A 12 14.80 41.34 -3.53
N HIS A 13 15.85 41.33 -4.37
CA HIS A 13 15.98 40.41 -5.50
C HIS A 13 16.87 39.18 -5.24
N LEU A 14 17.44 39.03 -4.03
CA LEU A 14 18.31 37.89 -3.68
C LEU A 14 17.56 36.68 -3.09
N PHE A 15 16.23 36.77 -2.97
CA PHE A 15 15.38 35.62 -2.62
C PHE A 15 14.66 35.12 -3.87
N ALA A 16 15.39 34.81 -4.94
CA ALA A 16 14.90 33.82 -5.89
C ALA A 16 14.91 32.49 -5.13
N SER A 17 13.78 32.09 -4.55
CA SER A 17 13.64 30.71 -4.10
C SER A 17 13.81 29.86 -5.35
N GLU A 18 14.94 29.17 -5.50
CA GLU A 18 15.06 28.10 -6.48
C GLU A 18 13.88 27.17 -6.24
N GLU A 19 12.88 27.20 -7.13
CA GLU A 19 11.77 26.26 -7.09
C GLU A 19 12.39 24.89 -7.28
N CYS A 20 12.55 24.14 -6.19
CA CYS A 20 13.05 22.77 -6.22
C CYS A 20 12.10 21.89 -7.03
N VAL A 21 12.36 21.78 -8.34
CA VAL A 21 11.67 20.83 -9.20
C VAL A 21 12.26 19.46 -8.92
N LEU A 22 11.42 18.53 -8.45
CA LEU A 22 11.87 17.18 -8.12
C LEU A 22 12.41 16.47 -9.37
N THR A 23 13.56 15.82 -9.23
CA THR A 23 14.12 14.92 -10.25
C THR A 23 13.24 13.70 -10.45
N GLU A 24 13.30 13.08 -11.64
CA GLU A 24 12.52 11.85 -11.90
C GLU A 24 13.10 10.66 -11.11
N GLU A 25 14.42 10.64 -10.95
CA GLU A 25 15.16 9.68 -10.14
C GLU A 25 14.70 9.72 -8.68
N TYR A 26 14.54 10.92 -8.11
CA TYR A 26 14.02 11.08 -6.74
C TYR A 26 12.56 10.63 -6.62
N LYS A 27 11.71 10.92 -7.62
CA LYS A 27 10.31 10.46 -7.62
C LYS A 27 10.24 8.93 -7.68
N ALA A 28 11.05 8.30 -8.53
CA ALA A 28 11.14 6.86 -8.66
C ALA A 28 11.63 6.20 -7.36
N ALA A 29 12.73 6.70 -6.79
CA ALA A 29 13.26 6.21 -5.53
C ALA A 29 12.25 6.34 -4.39
N ARG A 30 11.53 7.47 -4.31
CA ARG A 30 10.47 7.65 -3.32
C ARG A 30 9.34 6.63 -3.50
N LYS A 31 8.92 6.35 -4.74
CA LYS A 31 7.88 5.34 -5.03
C LYS A 31 8.34 3.94 -4.60
N GLU A 32 9.60 3.58 -4.87
CA GLU A 32 10.18 2.30 -4.46
C GLU A 32 10.18 2.14 -2.93
N VAL A 33 10.53 3.20 -2.18
CA VAL A 33 10.47 3.16 -0.71
C VAL A 33 9.05 2.88 -0.19
N TYR A 34 8.01 3.46 -0.80
CA TYR A 34 6.64 3.14 -0.42
C TYR A 34 6.27 1.69 -0.73
N PHE A 35 6.77 1.15 -1.85
CA PHE A 35 6.53 -0.24 -2.23
C PHE A 35 7.18 -1.20 -1.23
N LYS A 36 8.49 -1.03 -0.97
CA LYS A 36 9.24 -1.82 0.02
C LYS A 36 8.66 -1.75 1.43
N ALA A 37 8.23 -0.56 1.85
CA ALA A 37 7.58 -0.40 3.15
C ALA A 37 6.20 -1.08 3.23
N ARG A 38 5.56 -1.37 2.09
CA ARG A 38 4.30 -2.11 2.04
C ARG A 38 4.53 -3.61 1.97
N GLU A 39 5.60 -4.08 1.32
CA GLU A 39 5.93 -5.51 1.20
C GLU A 39 6.03 -6.20 2.56
N ILE A 40 6.50 -5.52 3.60
CA ILE A 40 6.57 -6.11 4.95
C ILE A 40 5.18 -6.45 5.53
N LEU A 41 4.09 -5.89 4.99
CA LEU A 41 2.72 -6.21 5.37
C LEU A 41 2.14 -7.39 4.59
N GLU A 42 2.79 -7.82 3.50
CA GLU A 42 2.29 -8.90 2.62
C GLU A 42 2.03 -10.20 3.38
N PRO A 43 2.90 -10.71 4.26
CA PRO A 43 2.64 -11.97 4.97
C PRO A 43 1.32 -11.97 5.75
N TYR A 44 0.94 -10.84 6.34
CA TYR A 44 -0.34 -10.71 7.04
C TYR A 44 -1.53 -10.71 6.09
N HIS A 45 -1.43 -10.01 4.95
CA HIS A 45 -2.47 -9.99 3.94
C HIS A 45 -2.63 -11.34 3.25
N ASP A 46 -1.52 -11.94 2.82
CA ASP A 46 -1.47 -13.24 2.16
C ASP A 46 -2.05 -14.34 3.04
N CYS A 47 -1.73 -14.33 4.35
CA CYS A 47 -2.33 -15.26 5.30
C CYS A 47 -3.86 -15.13 5.31
N LYS A 48 -4.39 -13.91 5.41
CA LYS A 48 -5.83 -13.68 5.44
C LYS A 48 -6.50 -14.09 4.13
N ASP A 49 -5.90 -13.76 3.00
CA ASP A 49 -6.44 -14.08 1.68
C ASP A 49 -6.44 -15.60 1.45
N SER A 50 -5.35 -16.28 1.81
CA SER A 50 -5.26 -17.75 1.78
C SER A 50 -6.33 -18.40 2.65
N MET A 51 -6.59 -17.88 3.84
CA MET A 51 -7.65 -18.40 4.72
C MET A 51 -9.05 -18.17 4.15
N ASN A 52 -9.33 -17.01 3.57
CA ASN A 52 -10.61 -16.77 2.90
C ASN A 52 -10.80 -17.73 1.72
N GLU A 53 -9.76 -17.93 0.91
CA GLU A 53 -9.81 -18.87 -0.22
C GLU A 53 -10.03 -20.31 0.24
N ALA A 54 -9.34 -20.76 1.29
CA ALA A 54 -9.51 -22.09 1.86
C ALA A 54 -10.96 -22.34 2.32
N TYR A 55 -11.57 -21.37 3.02
CA TYR A 55 -12.96 -21.45 3.47
C TYR A 55 -13.95 -21.40 2.31
N HIS A 56 -13.67 -20.58 1.29
CA HIS A 56 -14.46 -20.56 0.06
C HIS A 56 -14.47 -21.93 -0.61
N TRP A 57 -13.30 -22.54 -0.84
CA TRP A 57 -13.22 -23.86 -1.47
C TRP A 57 -13.80 -24.98 -0.61
N LYS A 58 -13.68 -24.89 0.72
CA LYS A 58 -14.39 -25.77 1.65
C LYS A 58 -15.91 -25.70 1.45
N ALA A 59 -16.47 -24.50 1.32
CA ALA A 59 -17.89 -24.31 1.06
C ALA A 59 -18.30 -24.82 -0.34
N VAL A 60 -17.47 -24.59 -1.38
CA VAL A 60 -17.72 -25.12 -2.73
C VAL A 60 -17.75 -26.65 -2.72
N ALA A 61 -16.82 -27.29 -2.01
CA ALA A 61 -16.79 -28.74 -1.86
C ALA A 61 -18.04 -29.26 -1.13
N ALA A 62 -18.48 -28.58 -0.06
CA ALA A 62 -19.71 -28.92 0.65
C ALA A 62 -20.96 -28.78 -0.24
N CYS A 63 -21.08 -27.69 -0.98
CA CYS A 63 -22.15 -27.46 -1.97
C CYS A 63 -22.17 -28.59 -3.02
N THR A 64 -20.99 -28.95 -3.53
CA THR A 64 -20.85 -30.00 -4.56
C THR A 64 -21.24 -31.37 -4.01
N LYS A 65 -20.84 -31.68 -2.78
CA LYS A 65 -21.23 -32.93 -2.09
C LYS A 65 -22.74 -33.05 -1.90
N GLN A 66 -23.44 -31.93 -1.71
CA GLN A 66 -24.90 -31.89 -1.63
C GLN A 66 -25.59 -32.00 -3.01
N GLY A 67 -24.81 -32.08 -4.10
CA GLY A 67 -25.33 -32.18 -5.46
C GLY A 67 -25.94 -30.90 -6.00
N LEU A 68 -25.69 -29.76 -5.35
CA LEU A 68 -26.15 -28.43 -5.77
C LEU A 68 -25.31 -27.90 -6.94
N GLY A 69 -25.72 -26.76 -7.51
CA GLY A 69 -24.96 -26.04 -8.54
C GLY A 69 -24.90 -26.70 -9.93
N LYS A 70 -25.40 -27.93 -10.11
CA LYS A 70 -25.34 -28.67 -11.39
C LYS A 70 -25.98 -27.93 -12.57
N ASN A 71 -27.05 -27.17 -12.31
CA ASN A 71 -27.81 -26.45 -13.33
C ASN A 71 -27.60 -24.92 -13.25
N ILE A 72 -26.50 -24.47 -12.65
CA ILE A 72 -26.19 -23.04 -12.45
C ILE A 72 -24.92 -22.71 -13.21
N GLY A 73 -24.95 -21.64 -14.01
CA GLY A 73 -23.76 -21.14 -14.70
C GLY A 73 -22.68 -20.71 -13.69
N GLY A 74 -21.50 -21.34 -13.75
CA GLY A 74 -20.44 -21.16 -12.74
C GLY A 74 -20.56 -22.07 -11.51
N GLY A 75 -21.56 -22.96 -11.47
CA GLY A 75 -21.66 -24.05 -10.51
C GLY A 75 -21.72 -23.62 -9.04
N CYS A 76 -21.20 -24.48 -8.17
CA CYS A 76 -21.11 -24.19 -6.74
C CYS A 76 -20.18 -23.00 -6.41
N GLY A 77 -19.20 -22.68 -7.26
CA GLY A 77 -18.39 -21.48 -7.11
C GLY A 77 -19.24 -20.20 -7.18
N HIS A 78 -20.18 -20.15 -8.13
CA HIS A 78 -21.14 -19.05 -8.22
C HIS A 78 -22.03 -18.98 -6.96
N LEU A 79 -22.55 -20.12 -6.50
CA LEU A 79 -23.43 -20.14 -5.33
C LEU A 79 -22.73 -19.62 -4.06
N VAL A 80 -21.47 -20.01 -3.82
CA VAL A 80 -20.70 -19.53 -2.66
C VAL A 80 -20.34 -18.05 -2.81
N ASN A 81 -19.81 -17.64 -3.97
CA ASN A 81 -19.37 -16.25 -4.19
C ASN A 81 -20.51 -15.22 -4.06
N TYR A 82 -21.72 -15.58 -4.45
CA TYR A 82 -22.90 -14.70 -4.36
C TYR A 82 -23.72 -14.91 -3.07
N GLY A 83 -23.21 -15.71 -2.13
CA GLY A 83 -23.85 -15.93 -0.82
C GLY A 83 -25.12 -16.77 -0.85
N ALA A 84 -25.44 -17.41 -1.98
CA ALA A 84 -26.56 -18.34 -2.11
C ALA A 84 -26.29 -19.69 -1.45
N PHE A 85 -25.02 -20.03 -1.21
CA PHE A 85 -24.61 -21.13 -0.35
C PHE A 85 -23.76 -20.58 0.81
N PRO A 86 -24.07 -20.94 2.06
CA PRO A 86 -23.41 -20.34 3.22
C PRO A 86 -21.96 -20.78 3.34
N MET A 87 -21.10 -19.85 3.75
CA MET A 87 -19.73 -20.11 4.15
C MET A 87 -19.62 -20.03 5.67
N GLU A 88 -18.80 -20.90 6.26
CA GLU A 88 -18.43 -20.77 7.67
C GLU A 88 -17.70 -19.44 7.91
N LYS A 89 -17.80 -18.91 9.13
CA LYS A 89 -17.04 -17.71 9.49
C LYS A 89 -15.55 -18.02 9.41
N VAL A 90 -14.83 -17.25 8.59
CA VAL A 90 -13.38 -17.41 8.41
C VAL A 90 -12.67 -17.01 9.70
N ASP A 91 -11.92 -17.94 10.29
CA ASP A 91 -11.02 -17.66 11.40
C ASP A 91 -9.63 -17.28 10.87
N VAL A 92 -9.26 -16.03 11.11
CA VAL A 92 -7.94 -15.46 10.75
C VAL A 92 -7.11 -15.11 11.98
N SER A 93 -7.49 -15.57 13.17
CA SER A 93 -6.80 -15.23 14.42
C SER A 93 -5.31 -15.59 14.41
N HIS A 94 -4.96 -16.73 13.80
CA HIS A 94 -3.56 -17.14 13.65
C HIS A 94 -2.76 -16.20 12.72
N CYS A 95 -3.39 -15.45 11.81
CA CYS A 95 -2.70 -14.48 10.96
C CYS A 95 -2.19 -13.26 11.74
N GLU A 96 -2.74 -12.98 12.93
CA GLU A 96 -2.30 -11.83 13.75
C GLU A 96 -0.82 -11.92 14.14
N ILE A 97 -0.20 -13.11 14.09
CA ILE A 97 1.25 -13.28 14.31
C ILE A 97 2.10 -12.51 13.27
N PHE A 98 1.58 -12.32 12.06
CA PHE A 98 2.26 -11.59 10.99
C PHE A 98 1.95 -10.10 10.99
N LYS A 99 1.07 -9.64 11.89
CA LYS A 99 0.64 -8.25 11.93
C LYS A 99 1.76 -7.37 12.48
N ILE A 100 2.22 -6.46 11.63
CA ILE A 100 3.23 -5.49 12.01
C ILE A 100 2.54 -4.21 12.52
N PRO A 101 2.95 -3.65 13.67
CA PRO A 101 2.47 -2.35 14.14
C PRO A 101 2.75 -1.23 13.13
N ILE A 102 1.84 -0.25 13.03
CA ILE A 102 1.97 0.82 12.05
C ILE A 102 3.24 1.67 12.30
N GLU A 103 3.67 1.78 13.55
CA GLU A 103 4.87 2.49 13.98
C GLU A 103 6.12 1.86 13.35
N VAL A 104 6.21 0.53 13.34
CA VAL A 104 7.32 -0.21 12.72
C VAL A 104 7.37 0.04 11.21
N VAL A 105 6.22 0.07 10.55
CA VAL A 105 6.14 0.40 9.11
C VAL A 105 6.60 1.84 8.86
N GLN A 106 6.21 2.78 9.72
CA GLN A 106 6.60 4.18 9.61
C GLN A 106 8.11 4.37 9.82
N ASP A 107 8.69 3.66 10.79
CA ASP A 107 10.12 3.74 11.08
C ASP A 107 10.96 3.08 9.99
N TYR A 108 10.58 1.89 9.52
CA TYR A 108 11.22 1.26 8.36
C TYR A 108 11.17 2.16 7.12
N ARG A 109 10.04 2.83 6.90
CA ARG A 109 9.91 3.79 5.80
C ARG A 109 10.80 5.02 5.98
N LYS A 110 11.03 5.50 7.20
CA LYS A 110 11.98 6.60 7.46
C LYS A 110 13.41 6.14 7.17
N GLU A 111 13.80 4.95 7.62
CA GLU A 111 15.11 4.36 7.37
C GLU A 111 15.38 4.23 5.87
N LEU A 112 14.44 3.68 5.10
CA LEU A 112 14.54 3.57 3.64
C LEU A 112 14.70 4.93 2.95
N LYS A 113 14.06 6.00 3.47
CA LYS A 113 14.23 7.36 2.93
C LYS A 113 15.61 7.93 3.19
N LEU A 114 16.23 7.60 4.32
CA LEU A 114 17.60 8.05 4.65
C LEU A 114 18.64 7.39 3.74
N GLN A 115 18.32 6.23 3.16
CA GLN A 115 19.17 5.52 2.20
C GLN A 115 19.03 6.04 0.75
N ILE A 116 18.10 6.98 0.49
CA ILE A 116 17.96 7.58 -0.84
C ILE A 116 19.13 8.54 -1.08
N ASP A 117 20.09 8.10 -1.89
CA ASP A 117 21.22 8.92 -2.35
C ASP A 117 21.03 9.37 -3.81
N VAL A 118 19.98 10.16 -4.05
CA VAL A 118 19.74 10.79 -5.35
C VAL A 118 19.43 12.27 -5.18
N GLN A 119 19.90 13.09 -6.13
CA GLN A 119 19.68 14.53 -6.10
C GLN A 119 18.19 14.84 -6.11
N LYS A 120 17.70 15.50 -5.06
CA LYS A 120 16.27 15.78 -4.89
C LYS A 120 15.76 16.85 -5.86
N CYS A 121 16.51 17.93 -6.00
CA CYS A 121 16.13 19.11 -6.76
C CYS A 121 16.96 19.19 -8.03
N LYS A 122 16.31 19.43 -9.17
CA LYS A 122 17.01 19.88 -10.37
C LYS A 122 17.61 21.27 -10.08
N THR A 123 18.90 21.41 -10.31
CA THR A 123 19.59 22.72 -10.44
C THR A 123 19.24 23.35 -11.78
#